data_AF-A0A0S7ZZ40-F1
#
_entry.id   AF-A0A0S7ZZ40-F1
#
_cell.length_a   1.000
_cell.length_b   1.000
_cell.length_c   1.000
_cell.angle_alpha   90.00
_cell.angle_beta   90.00
_cell.angle_gamma   90.00
#
_symmetry.space_group_name_H-M   'P 1'
#
loop_
_entity.id
_entity.type
_entity.pdbx_description
1 polymer ?
#
loop_
_entity_poly.entity_id
_entity_poly.type
_entity_poly.pdbx_seq_one_letter_code
_entity_poly.pdbx_strand_id
1 'polypeptide(L)'
;MQLEESVRELLTKIELSERTSELPDKQTLLQKIQQDDSNLQARLDLANHYIGEQAYDEAFELLFDVLKKDRHFSDDAARKTMLSVFTLLGPQDPRVRSARKTLASLLN
;
A
#
# COMPACT_ATOMS: atom_id res chain seq x y z
N MET A 1 28.99 3.03 2.13
CA MET A 1 29.05 1.97 3.16
C MET A 1 27.91 2.06 4.16
N GLN A 2 27.55 3.24 4.69
CA GLN A 2 26.51 3.36 5.73
C GLN A 2 25.07 3.00 5.27
N LEU A 3 24.75 3.14 3.98
CA LEU A 3 23.43 2.75 3.44
C LEU A 3 23.24 1.22 3.36
N GLU A 4 24.28 0.44 3.07
CA GLU A 4 24.14 -1.02 2.95
C GLU A 4 23.96 -1.70 4.31
N GLU A 5 24.52 -1.11 5.36
CA GLU A 5 24.46 -1.63 6.73
C GLU A 5 23.07 -1.45 7.33
N SER A 6 22.43 -0.29 7.10
CA SER A 6 21.02 -0.08 7.45
C SER A 6 20.09 -0.99 6.66
N VAL A 7 20.32 -1.19 5.35
CA VAL A 7 19.53 -2.13 4.56
C VAL A 7 19.66 -3.56 5.09
N ARG A 8 20.85 -3.96 5.57
CA ARG A 8 21.10 -5.31 6.09
C ARG A 8 20.51 -5.57 7.48
N GLU A 9 20.59 -4.62 8.40
CA GLU A 9 19.90 -4.73 9.71
C GLU A 9 18.38 -4.77 9.53
N LEU A 10 17.88 -3.96 8.58
CA LEU A 10 16.49 -3.98 8.19
C LEU A 10 16.11 -5.35 7.60
N LEU A 11 16.92 -5.93 6.71
CA LEU A 11 16.72 -7.28 6.17
C LEU A 11 16.67 -8.36 7.25
N THR A 12 17.50 -8.30 8.29
CA THR A 12 17.46 -9.30 9.37
C THR A 12 16.17 -9.19 10.21
N LYS A 13 15.67 -7.97 10.39
CA LYS A 13 14.43 -7.72 11.13
C LYS A 13 13.17 -8.13 10.34
N ILE A 14 13.23 -7.99 9.03
CA ILE A 14 12.29 -8.51 8.03
C ILE A 14 12.20 -10.03 8.10
N GLU A 15 13.34 -10.72 7.97
CA GLU A 15 13.42 -12.18 7.89
C GLU A 15 12.84 -12.88 9.14
N LEU A 16 12.98 -12.24 10.31
CA LEU A 16 12.35 -12.71 11.55
C LEU A 16 10.83 -12.54 11.58
N SER A 17 10.29 -11.53 10.89
CA SER A 17 8.86 -11.17 10.89
C SER A 17 8.05 -11.93 9.82
N GLU A 18 8.68 -12.33 8.71
CA GLU A 18 8.07 -13.09 7.60
C GLU A 18 7.61 -14.51 7.98
N ARG A 19 8.02 -15.04 9.14
CA ARG A 19 7.64 -16.41 9.57
C ARG A 19 6.19 -16.56 10.04
N THR A 20 5.37 -15.50 10.01
CA THR A 20 4.07 -15.51 10.71
C THR A 20 2.87 -14.88 9.98
N SER A 21 2.97 -14.47 8.72
CA SER A 21 1.80 -13.93 8.00
C SER A 21 1.90 -14.20 6.50
N GLU A 22 0.78 -14.53 5.86
CA GLU A 22 0.68 -14.88 4.42
C GLU A 22 1.01 -13.70 3.47
N LEU A 23 1.33 -12.51 4.01
CA LEU A 23 1.84 -11.36 3.26
C LEU A 23 3.32 -11.11 3.62
N PRO A 24 4.19 -10.77 2.63
CA PRO A 24 5.54 -10.29 2.92
C PRO A 24 5.45 -9.11 3.88
N ASP A 25 6.40 -8.97 4.80
CA ASP A 25 6.35 -7.87 5.75
C ASP A 25 6.51 -6.51 5.04
N LYS A 26 6.08 -5.45 5.73
CA LYS A 26 6.11 -4.07 5.25
C LYS A 26 7.47 -3.66 4.66
N GLN A 27 8.56 -4.12 5.23
CA GLN A 27 9.88 -3.64 4.88
C GLN A 27 10.47 -4.41 3.69
N THR A 28 10.15 -5.70 3.53
CA THR A 28 10.34 -6.41 2.23
C THR A 28 9.59 -5.69 1.11
N LEU A 29 8.36 -5.27 1.36
CA LEU A 29 7.54 -4.57 0.35
C LEU A 29 8.14 -3.21 -0.02
N LEU A 30 8.63 -2.45 0.96
CA LEU A 30 9.35 -1.20 0.71
C LEU A 30 10.61 -1.42 -0.13
N GLN A 31 11.38 -2.47 0.14
CA GLN A 31 12.57 -2.79 -0.65
C GLN A 31 12.21 -3.17 -2.09
N LYS A 32 11.15 -3.96 -2.28
CA LYS A 32 10.65 -4.30 -3.62
C LYS A 32 10.25 -3.05 -4.40
N ILE A 33 9.62 -2.08 -3.74
CA ILE A 33 9.27 -0.78 -4.35
C ILE A 33 10.51 0.06 -4.64
N GLN A 34 11.53 0.04 -3.78
CA GLN A 34 12.79 0.76 -4.01
C GLN A 34 13.59 0.18 -5.18
N GLN A 35 13.58 -1.15 -5.33
CA GLN A 35 14.25 -1.84 -6.43
C GLN A 35 13.47 -1.72 -7.74
N ASP A 36 12.14 -1.76 -7.65
CA ASP A 36 11.23 -1.59 -8.79
C ASP A 36 10.05 -0.71 -8.38
N ASP A 37 10.14 0.57 -8.71
CA ASP A 37 9.10 1.55 -8.43
C ASP A 37 7.76 1.18 -9.09
N SER A 38 7.79 0.41 -10.19
CA SER A 38 6.62 -0.04 -10.94
C SER A 38 5.97 -1.31 -10.38
N ASN A 39 6.48 -1.86 -9.27
CA ASN A 39 5.92 -3.04 -8.64
C ASN A 39 4.58 -2.74 -7.95
N LEU A 40 3.50 -2.82 -8.73
CA LEU A 40 2.14 -2.51 -8.26
C LEU A 40 1.64 -3.51 -7.23
N GLN A 41 2.07 -4.77 -7.31
CA GLN A 41 1.73 -5.80 -6.33
C GLN A 41 2.30 -5.42 -4.96
N ALA A 42 3.59 -5.05 -4.89
CA ALA A 42 4.22 -4.64 -3.64
C ALA A 42 3.57 -3.39 -3.02
N ARG A 43 3.14 -2.44 -3.86
CA ARG A 43 2.39 -1.24 -3.42
C ARG A 43 1.01 -1.58 -2.86
N LEU A 44 0.29 -2.49 -3.53
CA LEU A 44 -1.02 -2.96 -3.06
C LEU A 44 -0.90 -3.71 -1.73
N ASP A 45 0.06 -4.63 -1.61
CA ASP A 45 0.30 -5.40 -0.39
C ASP A 45 0.71 -4.48 0.77
N LEU A 46 1.54 -3.46 0.48
CA LEU A 46 1.96 -2.49 1.48
C LEU A 46 0.77 -1.62 1.94
N ALA A 47 -0.12 -1.26 1.03
CA ALA A 47 -1.36 -0.57 1.39
C ALA A 47 -2.23 -1.42 2.31
N ASN A 48 -2.34 -2.73 2.06
CA ASN A 48 -3.09 -3.65 2.93
C ASN A 48 -2.50 -3.74 4.34
N HIS A 49 -1.17 -3.73 4.48
CA HIS A 49 -0.50 -3.62 5.79
C HIS A 49 -0.90 -2.35 6.52
N TYR A 50 -0.81 -1.19 5.85
CA TYR A 50 -1.20 0.09 6.46
C TYR A 50 -2.68 0.13 6.85
N ILE A 51 -3.58 -0.49 6.06
CA ILE A 51 -5.01 -0.62 6.42
C ILE A 51 -5.16 -1.44 7.71
N GLY A 52 -4.43 -2.55 7.84
CA GLY A 52 -4.42 -3.37 9.07
C GLY A 52 -3.90 -2.62 10.29
N GLU A 53 -2.95 -1.71 10.10
CA GLU A 53 -2.41 -0.80 11.12
C GLU A 53 -3.30 0.44 11.36
N GLN A 54 -4.43 0.58 10.66
CA GLN A 54 -5.30 1.77 10.67
C GLN A 54 -4.62 3.07 10.20
N ALA A 55 -3.49 2.95 9.50
CA ALA A 55 -2.74 4.01 8.84
C ALA A 55 -3.35 4.29 7.45
N TYR A 56 -4.58 4.80 7.44
CA TYR A 56 -5.38 4.90 6.21
C TYR A 56 -4.85 5.92 5.20
N ASP A 57 -4.20 6.98 5.66
CA ASP A 57 -3.68 8.02 4.77
C ASP A 57 -2.53 7.47 3.92
N GLU A 58 -1.60 6.76 4.54
CA GLU A 58 -0.49 6.05 3.89
C GLU A 58 -1.00 4.96 2.94
N ALA A 59 -2.05 4.23 3.35
CA ALA A 59 -2.69 3.26 2.48
C ALA A 59 -3.30 3.90 1.23
N PHE A 60 -3.99 5.04 1.38
CA PHE A 60 -4.60 5.72 0.24
C PHE A 60 -3.55 6.23 -0.74
N GLU A 61 -2.43 6.79 -0.28
CA GLU A 61 -1.34 7.23 -1.16
C GLU A 61 -0.84 6.10 -2.06
N LEU A 62 -0.59 4.92 -1.49
CA LEU A 62 -0.15 3.75 -2.24
C LEU A 62 -1.20 3.25 -3.23
N LEU A 63 -2.47 3.21 -2.83
CA LEU A 63 -3.57 2.80 -3.71
C LEU A 63 -3.75 3.79 -4.87
N PHE A 64 -3.59 5.09 -4.63
CA PHE A 64 -3.60 6.09 -5.70
C PHE A 64 -2.43 5.89 -6.66
N ASP A 65 -1.24 5.58 -6.17
CA ASP A 65 -0.09 5.32 -7.02
C ASP A 65 -0.29 4.08 -7.90
N VAL A 66 -0.93 3.03 -7.37
CA VAL A 66 -1.34 1.88 -8.18
C VAL A 66 -2.31 2.32 -9.28
N LEU A 67 -3.38 3.06 -8.94
CA LEU A 67 -4.38 3.51 -9.90
C LEU A 67 -3.83 4.47 -10.97
N LYS A 68 -2.87 5.33 -10.62
CA LYS A 68 -2.18 6.22 -11.56
C LYS A 68 -1.36 5.45 -12.59
N LYS A 69 -0.76 4.32 -12.18
CA LYS A 69 0.10 3.49 -13.04
C LYS A 69 -0.71 2.52 -13.89
N ASP A 70 -1.61 1.77 -13.26
CA ASP A 70 -2.55 0.87 -13.93
C ASP A 70 -3.84 0.74 -13.11
N ARG A 71 -4.89 1.39 -13.61
CA ARG A 71 -6.22 1.39 -13.00
C ARG A 71 -6.89 0.02 -12.97
N HIS A 72 -6.50 -0.89 -13.86
CA HIS A 72 -7.07 -2.23 -13.99
C HIS A 72 -6.19 -3.32 -13.36
N PHE A 73 -5.11 -2.92 -12.68
CA PHE A 73 -4.20 -3.84 -12.03
C PHE A 73 -4.94 -4.80 -11.08
N SER A 74 -4.66 -6.09 -11.25
CA SER A 74 -5.21 -7.18 -10.41
C SER A 74 -6.74 -7.13 -10.28
N ASP A 75 -7.45 -6.99 -11.42
CA ASP A 75 -8.92 -6.92 -11.48
C ASP A 75 -9.47 -5.77 -10.61
N ASP A 76 -8.96 -4.55 -10.87
CA ASP A 76 -9.29 -3.33 -10.14
C ASP A 76 -9.05 -3.43 -8.62
N ALA A 77 -8.05 -4.21 -8.17
CA ALA A 77 -7.81 -4.49 -6.76
C ALA A 77 -7.68 -3.21 -5.93
N ALA A 78 -6.92 -2.22 -6.41
CA ALA A 78 -6.72 -0.97 -5.67
C ALA A 78 -8.04 -0.22 -5.46
N ARG A 79 -8.88 -0.12 -6.50
CA ARG A 79 -10.21 0.50 -6.42
C ARG A 79 -11.10 -0.26 -5.44
N LYS A 80 -11.14 -1.59 -5.52
CA LYS A 80 -11.95 -2.43 -4.63
C LYS A 80 -11.52 -2.26 -3.17
N THR A 81 -10.21 -2.27 -2.90
CA THR A 81 -9.66 -2.01 -1.56
C THR A 81 -10.08 -0.64 -1.03
N MET A 82 -9.97 0.42 -1.83
CA MET A 82 -10.43 1.76 -1.42
C MET A 82 -11.92 1.78 -1.03
N LEU A 83 -12.78 1.13 -1.83
CA LEU A 83 -14.21 1.05 -1.53
C LEU A 83 -14.49 0.28 -0.21
N SER A 84 -13.73 -0.77 0.07
CA SER A 84 -13.81 -1.49 1.34
C SER A 84 -13.41 -0.59 2.52
N VAL A 85 -12.31 0.16 2.40
CA VAL A 85 -11.88 1.11 3.45
C VAL A 85 -12.91 2.23 3.64
N PHE A 86 -13.51 2.74 2.57
CA PHE A 86 -14.57 3.76 2.68
C PHE A 86 -15.81 3.25 3.41
N THR A 87 -16.12 1.95 3.25
CA THR A 87 -17.22 1.30 3.96
C THR A 87 -16.88 1.12 5.45
N LEU A 88 -15.64 0.76 5.76
CA LEU A 88 -15.12 0.61 7.13
C LEU A 88 -15.11 1.93 7.91
N LEU A 89 -14.58 3.00 7.32
CA LEU A 89 -14.48 4.33 7.96
C LEU A 89 -15.82 5.09 7.97
N GLY A 90 -16.72 4.75 7.04
CA GLY A 90 -17.99 5.41 6.87
C GLY A 90 -17.92 6.70 6.04
N PRO A 91 -19.06 7.16 5.51
CA PRO A 91 -19.11 8.25 4.53
C PRO A 91 -18.83 9.65 5.12
N GLN A 92 -18.87 9.79 6.46
CA GLN A 92 -18.65 11.07 7.13
C GLN A 92 -17.17 11.31 7.51
N ASP A 93 -16.31 10.30 7.34
CA ASP A 93 -14.89 10.46 7.63
C ASP A 93 -14.24 11.45 6.62
N PRO A 94 -13.51 12.48 7.10
CA PRO A 94 -12.91 13.48 6.24
C PRO A 94 -11.90 12.88 5.23
N ARG A 95 -11.20 11.79 5.60
CA ARG A 95 -10.25 11.08 4.73
C ARG A 95 -10.99 10.43 3.57
N VAL A 96 -12.14 9.81 3.85
CA VAL A 96 -13.00 9.20 2.82
C VAL A 96 -13.52 10.25 1.84
N ARG A 97 -13.93 11.43 2.32
CA ARG A 97 -14.40 12.51 1.44
C ARG A 97 -13.31 12.96 0.47
N SER A 98 -12.10 13.21 0.97
CA SER A 98 -10.95 13.58 0.14
C SER A 98 -10.60 12.46 -0.85
N ALA A 99 -10.49 11.24 -0.36
CA ALA A 99 -10.07 10.10 -1.15
C ALA A 99 -11.07 9.75 -2.28
N ARG A 100 -12.38 9.89 -2.04
CA ARG A 100 -13.41 9.72 -3.08
C ARG A 100 -13.28 10.73 -4.21
N LYS A 101 -12.96 11.99 -3.89
CA LYS A 101 -12.75 13.03 -4.90
C LYS A 101 -11.55 12.69 -5.78
N THR A 102 -10.44 12.28 -5.17
CA THR A 102 -9.23 11.87 -5.89
C THR A 102 -9.50 10.63 -6.74
N LEU A 103 -10.15 9.61 -6.19
CA LEU A 103 -10.52 8.40 -6.92
C LEU A 103 -11.36 8.72 -8.16
N ALA A 104 -12.39 9.57 -8.02
CA ALA A 104 -13.20 10.00 -9.16
C ALA A 104 -12.34 10.69 -10.23
N SER A 105 -11.40 11.56 -9.84
CA SER A 105 -10.52 12.23 -10.81
C SER A 105 -9.56 11.30 -11.56
N LEU A 106 -9.14 10.19 -10.93
CA LEU A 106 -8.24 9.20 -11.54
C LEU A 106 -8.96 8.23 -12.48
N LEU A 107 -10.29 8.09 -12.35
CA LEU A 107 -11.10 7.17 -13.15
C LEU A 107 -11.81 7.86 -14.32
N ASN A 108 -11.76 9.19 -14.39
CA ASN A 108 -12.36 9.99 -15.46
C ASN A 108 -11.49 10.05 -16.71
#